data_AF-A0A1H9RLW1-F1
#
_entry.id   AF-A0A1H9RLW1-F1
#
_cell.length_a   1.000
_cell.length_b   1.000
_cell.length_c   1.000
_cell.angle_alpha   90.00
_cell.angle_beta   90.00
_cell.angle_gamma   90.00
#
_symmetry.space_group_name_H-M   'P 1'
#
loop_
_entity.id
_entity.type
_entity.pdbx_description
1 polymer ?
#
loop_
_entity_poly.entity_id
_entity_poly.type
_entity_poly.pdbx_seq_one_letter_code
_entity_poly.pdbx_strand_id
1 'polypeptide(L)'
;MPAVVKTELERLKPSTIVVVGGDGAISSTTFNTLATYAQKWQTYRAYGSNRYETAESLAQGWQTGDVGTVYLASGESFADALGGGAAAAGTKGALLLTAKDTLPPATTRARTALKPALTVYLGGPTITFGGTTVC
;
A
#
# COMPACT_ATOMS: atom_id res chain seq x y z
N MET A 1 16.46 13.39 -6.38
CA MET A 1 15.93 13.46 -5.00
C MET A 1 16.31 14.80 -4.36
N PRO A 2 15.35 15.53 -3.77
CA PRO A 2 15.59 16.82 -3.12
C PRO A 2 16.61 16.74 -1.96
N ALA A 3 17.32 17.84 -1.70
CA ALA A 3 18.35 17.91 -0.66
C ALA A 3 17.77 17.66 0.74
N VAL A 4 16.58 18.21 1.04
CA VAL A 4 15.90 18.03 2.34
C VAL A 4 15.64 16.56 2.67
N VAL A 5 15.35 15.73 1.68
CA VAL A 5 15.15 14.28 1.88
C VAL A 5 16.47 13.58 2.20
N LYS A 6 17.58 13.97 1.55
CA LYS A 6 18.92 13.43 1.84
C LYS A 6 19.34 13.73 3.27
N THR A 7 19.23 15.00 3.68
CA THR A 7 19.55 15.43 5.04
C THR A 7 18.74 14.65 6.07
N GLU A 8 17.46 14.40 5.79
CA GLU A 8 16.63 13.64 6.71
C GLU A 8 17.01 12.14 6.77
N LEU A 9 17.41 11.54 5.65
CA LEU A 9 17.92 10.16 5.63
C LEU A 9 19.25 10.03 6.41
N GLU A 10 20.15 11.00 6.28
CA GLU A 10 21.41 11.06 7.05
C GLU A 10 21.16 11.23 8.56
N ARG A 11 20.12 12.01 8.92
CA ARG A 11 19.70 12.21 10.31
C ARG A 11 19.06 10.97 10.90
N LEU A 12 18.14 10.34 10.16
CA LEU A 12 17.37 9.18 10.63
C LEU A 12 18.20 7.90 10.69
N LYS A 13 19.20 7.75 9.81
CA LYS A 13 20.04 6.54 9.69
C LYS A 13 19.18 5.26 9.67
N PRO A 14 18.24 5.13 8.72
CA PRO A 14 17.24 4.09 8.75
C PRO A 14 17.87 2.69 8.66
N SER A 15 17.34 1.74 9.42
CA SER A 15 17.71 0.32 9.28
C SER A 15 17.19 -0.29 7.98
N THR A 16 16.03 0.18 7.51
CA THR A 16 15.32 -0.30 6.31
C THR A 16 14.73 0.89 5.58
N ILE A 17 14.72 0.84 4.25
CA ILE A 17 13.97 1.77 3.40
C ILE A 17 12.99 0.97 2.54
N VAL A 18 11.76 1.46 2.46
CA VAL A 18 10.71 0.89 1.61
C VAL A 18 10.40 1.89 0.51
N VAL A 19 10.57 1.47 -0.74
CA VAL A 19 10.24 2.26 -1.91
C VAL A 19 8.93 1.74 -2.47
N VAL A 20 7.93 2.61 -2.53
CA VAL A 20 6.60 2.26 -3.04
C VAL A 20 6.47 2.73 -4.48
N GLY A 21 6.12 1.81 -5.37
CA GLY A 21 5.94 2.07 -6.80
C GLY A 21 7.10 1.57 -7.66
N GLY A 22 6.80 1.37 -8.95
CA GLY A 22 7.76 0.91 -9.94
C GLY A 22 8.74 1.98 -10.41
N ASP A 23 9.55 1.64 -11.42
CA ASP A 23 10.59 2.51 -11.98
C ASP A 23 10.04 3.84 -12.53
N GLY A 24 8.86 3.79 -13.17
CA GLY A 24 8.17 4.98 -13.68
C GLY A 24 7.71 5.98 -12.62
N ALA A 25 7.63 5.57 -11.34
CA ALA A 25 7.34 6.46 -10.22
C ALA A 25 8.63 6.88 -9.48
N ILE A 26 9.51 5.92 -9.21
CA ILE A 26 10.81 6.14 -8.57
C ILE A 26 11.85 5.38 -9.38
N SER A 27 12.70 6.13 -10.10
CA SER A 27 13.71 5.53 -10.98
C SER A 27 14.69 4.63 -10.25
N SER A 28 15.26 3.66 -10.96
CA SER A 28 16.25 2.71 -10.47
C SER A 28 17.49 3.41 -9.94
N THR A 29 17.91 4.51 -10.56
CA THR A 29 18.99 5.36 -10.05
C THR A 29 18.66 5.94 -8.66
N THR A 30 17.43 6.42 -8.47
CA THR A 30 16.99 6.96 -7.17
C THR A 30 16.90 5.85 -6.13
N PHE A 31 16.38 4.68 -6.49
CA PHE A 31 16.33 3.50 -5.61
C PHE A 31 17.71 3.04 -5.17
N ASN A 32 18.67 2.92 -6.11
CA ASN A 32 20.04 2.54 -5.80
C ASN A 32 20.72 3.59 -4.90
N THR A 33 20.38 4.86 -5.06
CA THR A 33 20.84 5.92 -4.15
C THR A 33 20.24 5.76 -2.76
N LEU A 34 18.93 5.46 -2.64
CA LEU A 34 18.29 5.19 -1.35
C LEU A 34 18.90 3.97 -0.66
N ALA A 35 19.25 2.94 -1.42
CA ALA A 35 19.85 1.71 -0.90
C ALA A 35 21.16 1.92 -0.15
N THR A 36 21.91 3.00 -0.42
CA THR A 36 23.14 3.31 0.31
C THR A 36 22.89 3.87 1.72
N TYR A 37 21.66 4.28 2.04
CA TYR A 37 21.30 4.84 3.35
C TYR A 37 20.74 3.79 4.32
N ALA A 38 20.32 2.61 3.84
CA ALA A 38 19.78 1.55 4.69
C ALA A 38 20.91 0.78 5.39
N GLN A 39 20.99 0.86 6.73
CA GLN A 39 22.16 0.39 7.49
C GLN A 39 22.13 -1.10 7.86
N LYS A 40 20.96 -1.74 7.85
CA LYS A 40 20.81 -3.11 8.39
C LYS A 40 20.17 -4.08 7.40
N TRP A 41 19.13 -3.63 6.70
CA TRP A 41 18.37 -4.47 5.78
C TRP A 41 18.40 -3.88 4.38
N GLN A 42 18.29 -4.76 3.37
CA GLN A 42 18.19 -4.31 2.00
C GLN A 42 16.96 -3.43 1.80
N THR A 43 17.12 -2.42 0.94
CA THR A 43 15.99 -1.59 0.52
C THR A 43 15.03 -2.46 -0.28
N TYR A 44 13.76 -2.44 0.10
CA TYR A 44 12.71 -3.20 -0.58
C TYR A 44 11.90 -2.28 -1.47
N ARG A 45 11.56 -2.76 -2.68
CA ARG A 45 10.61 -2.09 -3.56
C ARG A 45 9.28 -2.83 -3.55
N ALA A 46 8.25 -2.20 -3.03
CA ALA A 46 6.87 -2.68 -3.14
C ALA A 46 6.27 -2.12 -4.43
N TYR A 47 6.01 -2.96 -5.42
CA TYR A 47 5.48 -2.53 -6.71
C TYR A 47 4.71 -3.64 -7.44
N GLY A 48 3.90 -3.22 -8.39
CA GLY A 48 3.26 -4.09 -9.36
C GLY A 48 2.96 -3.33 -10.65
N SER A 49 2.35 -4.00 -11.62
CA SER A 49 2.05 -3.43 -12.95
C SER A 49 1.02 -2.31 -12.89
N ASN A 50 0.26 -2.24 -11.80
CA ASN A 50 -0.76 -1.22 -11.55
C ASN A 50 -0.88 -0.94 -10.04
N ARG A 51 -1.75 0.01 -9.70
CA ARG A 51 -2.00 0.45 -8.31
C ARG A 51 -2.57 -0.66 -7.41
N TYR A 52 -3.31 -1.61 -7.97
CA TYR A 52 -3.89 -2.73 -7.22
C TYR A 52 -2.84 -3.77 -6.85
N GLU A 53 -1.96 -4.12 -7.79
CA GLU A 53 -0.81 -5.02 -7.54
C GLU A 53 0.23 -4.38 -6.61
N THR A 54 0.43 -3.06 -6.70
CA THR A 54 1.31 -2.34 -5.75
C THR A 54 0.73 -2.37 -4.34
N ALA A 55 -0.59 -2.22 -4.18
CA ALA A 55 -1.26 -2.36 -2.89
C ALA A 55 -1.18 -3.81 -2.34
N GLU A 56 -1.33 -4.83 -3.20
CA GLU A 56 -1.07 -6.23 -2.84
C GLU A 56 0.36 -6.45 -2.34
N SER A 57 1.36 -5.98 -3.10
CA SER A 57 2.79 -6.10 -2.74
C SER A 57 3.09 -5.44 -1.39
N LEU A 58 2.53 -4.25 -1.13
CA LEU A 58 2.68 -3.57 0.15
C LEU A 58 2.04 -4.36 1.30
N ALA A 59 0.80 -4.80 1.11
CA ALA A 59 0.04 -5.47 2.14
C ALA A 59 0.69 -6.79 2.55
N GLN A 60 1.17 -7.58 1.58
CA GLN A 60 1.84 -8.86 1.84
C GLN A 60 3.29 -8.71 2.30
N GLY A 61 3.99 -7.66 1.87
CA GLY A 61 5.39 -7.44 2.24
C GLY A 61 5.59 -7.03 3.70
N TRP A 62 4.59 -6.39 4.32
CA TRP A 62 4.69 -5.84 5.68
C TRP A 62 3.80 -6.53 6.71
N GLN A 63 2.78 -7.28 6.27
CA GLN A 63 1.89 -8.00 7.15
C GLN A 63 1.92 -9.48 6.74
N THR A 64 2.58 -10.29 7.55
CA THR A 64 2.55 -11.75 7.41
C THR A 64 1.60 -12.32 8.46
N GLY A 65 0.62 -13.10 7.99
CA GLY A 65 -0.40 -13.73 8.84
C GLY A 65 -1.73 -12.98 8.88
N ASP A 66 -2.59 -13.42 9.79
CA ASP A 66 -3.96 -12.92 9.91
C ASP A 66 -3.94 -11.48 10.42
N VAL A 67 -4.59 -10.57 9.68
CA VAL A 67 -4.82 -9.19 10.12
C VAL A 67 -6.23 -9.00 10.64
N GLY A 68 -6.39 -8.20 11.69
CA GLY A 68 -7.72 -7.96 12.27
C GLY A 68 -8.67 -7.25 11.30
N THR A 69 -8.16 -6.32 10.49
CA THR A 69 -9.01 -5.49 9.62
C THR A 69 -8.37 -5.20 8.27
N VAL A 70 -9.14 -5.34 7.20
CA VAL A 70 -8.80 -4.85 5.85
C VAL A 70 -9.76 -3.73 5.48
N TYR A 71 -9.22 -2.63 5.01
CA TYR A 71 -9.95 -1.50 4.45
C TYR A 71 -9.91 -1.60 2.93
N LEU A 72 -11.06 -1.42 2.28
CA LEU A 72 -11.19 -1.38 0.83
C LEU A 72 -11.63 0.02 0.42
N ALA A 73 -10.80 0.70 -0.36
CA ALA A 73 -11.11 2.00 -0.94
C ALA A 73 -11.08 1.93 -2.47
N SER A 74 -11.76 2.86 -3.14
CA SER A 74 -11.62 2.98 -4.60
C SER A 74 -10.16 3.28 -4.97
N GLY A 75 -9.66 2.55 -5.96
CA GLY A 75 -8.38 2.83 -6.61
C GLY A 75 -8.49 3.93 -7.65
N GLU A 76 -9.68 4.39 -8.04
CA GLU A 76 -9.87 5.38 -9.10
C GLU A 76 -9.83 6.83 -8.58
N SER A 77 -10.09 7.02 -7.29
CA SER A 77 -9.96 8.30 -6.58
C SER A 77 -9.12 8.13 -5.31
N PHE A 78 -8.48 9.19 -4.84
CA PHE A 78 -7.52 9.08 -3.73
C PHE A 78 -8.09 9.45 -2.35
N ALA A 79 -9.22 10.15 -2.28
CA ALA A 79 -9.72 10.76 -1.04
C ALA A 79 -10.03 9.71 0.04
N ASP A 80 -10.76 8.66 -0.33
CA ASP A 80 -11.12 7.58 0.61
C ASP A 80 -9.89 6.77 1.03
N ALA A 81 -8.95 6.55 0.10
CA ALA A 81 -7.70 5.87 0.38
C ALA A 81 -6.78 6.69 1.32
N LEU A 82 -6.83 8.02 1.25
CA LEU A 82 -6.05 8.90 2.11
C LEU A 82 -6.48 8.77 3.58
N GLY A 83 -7.79 8.86 3.85
CA GLY A 83 -8.33 8.63 5.19
C GLY A 83 -8.19 7.17 5.62
N GLY A 84 -8.43 6.24 4.70
CA GLY A 84 -8.31 4.80 4.92
C GLY A 84 -6.91 4.33 5.30
N GLY A 85 -5.87 4.95 4.74
CA GLY A 85 -4.49 4.64 5.09
C GLY A 85 -4.18 4.94 6.55
N ALA A 86 -4.67 6.06 7.07
CA ALA A 86 -4.51 6.42 8.48
C ALA A 86 -5.28 5.45 9.40
N ALA A 87 -6.52 5.08 9.04
CA ALA A 87 -7.30 4.11 9.79
C ALA A 87 -6.63 2.72 9.81
N ALA A 88 -6.16 2.25 8.64
CA ALA A 88 -5.42 0.99 8.52
C ALA A 88 -4.16 0.97 9.39
N ALA A 89 -3.37 2.05 9.37
CA ALA A 89 -2.19 2.17 10.23
C ALA A 89 -2.56 2.12 11.72
N GLY A 90 -3.63 2.81 12.13
CA GLY A 90 -4.10 2.85 13.50
C GLY A 90 -4.57 1.49 14.04
N THR A 91 -5.20 0.67 13.20
CA THR A 91 -5.68 -0.67 13.59
C THR A 91 -4.69 -1.79 13.26
N LYS A 92 -3.47 -1.47 12.80
CA LYS A 92 -2.50 -2.43 12.25
C LYS A 92 -3.12 -3.33 11.16
N GLY A 93 -4.07 -2.78 10.40
CA GLY A 93 -4.74 -3.42 9.28
C GLY A 93 -4.06 -3.09 7.95
N ALA A 94 -4.64 -3.60 6.86
CA ALA A 94 -4.20 -3.28 5.51
C ALA A 94 -5.23 -2.41 4.78
N LEU A 95 -4.74 -1.50 3.93
CA LEU A 95 -5.57 -0.84 2.92
C LEU A 95 -5.32 -1.52 1.57
N LEU A 96 -6.39 -2.00 0.94
CA LEU A 96 -6.36 -2.47 -0.44
C LEU A 96 -7.27 -1.61 -1.31
N LEU A 97 -7.02 -1.63 -2.62
CA LEU A 97 -7.73 -0.81 -3.59
C LEU A 97 -8.69 -1.65 -4.44
N THR A 98 -9.81 -1.09 -4.86
CA THR A 98 -10.77 -1.74 -5.77
C THR A 98 -11.04 -0.90 -7.00
N ALA A 99 -11.42 -1.55 -8.11
CA ALA A 99 -11.99 -0.81 -9.23
C ALA A 99 -13.46 -0.51 -8.95
N LYS A 100 -14.07 0.38 -9.73
CA LYS A 100 -15.45 0.86 -9.51
C LYS A 100 -16.48 -0.26 -9.37
N ASP A 101 -16.42 -1.25 -10.27
CA ASP A 101 -17.46 -2.30 -10.39
C ASP A 101 -16.89 -3.72 -10.25
N THR A 102 -15.58 -3.84 -10.05
CA THR A 102 -14.91 -5.15 -9.96
C THR A 102 -13.89 -5.17 -8.85
N LEU A 103 -13.75 -6.33 -8.21
CA LEU A 103 -12.67 -6.60 -7.28
C LEU A 103 -11.45 -7.10 -8.07
N PRO A 104 -10.35 -6.33 -8.18
CA PRO A 104 -9.21 -6.75 -8.97
C PRO A 104 -8.60 -8.05 -8.43
N PRO A 105 -8.06 -8.93 -9.28
CA PRO A 105 -7.45 -10.18 -8.83
C PRO A 105 -6.38 -10.00 -7.74
N ALA A 106 -5.58 -8.94 -7.84
CA ALA A 106 -4.58 -8.57 -6.84
C ALA A 106 -5.19 -8.33 -5.45
N THR A 107 -6.30 -7.61 -5.40
CA THR A 107 -7.03 -7.32 -4.17
C THR A 107 -7.64 -8.58 -3.57
N THR A 108 -8.22 -9.45 -4.41
CA THR A 108 -8.76 -10.75 -3.96
C THR A 108 -7.67 -11.64 -3.37
N ARG A 109 -6.50 -11.73 -4.02
CA ARG A 109 -5.36 -12.50 -3.52
C ARG A 109 -4.83 -11.93 -2.21
N ALA A 110 -4.59 -10.62 -2.14
CA ALA A 110 -4.14 -9.95 -0.93
C ALA A 110 -5.10 -10.19 0.24
N ARG A 111 -6.41 -9.93 0.05
CA ARG A 111 -7.41 -10.15 1.09
C ARG A 111 -7.46 -11.60 1.55
N THR A 112 -7.35 -12.56 0.63
CA THR A 112 -7.35 -13.99 0.96
C THR A 112 -6.11 -14.39 1.76
N ALA A 113 -4.93 -13.86 1.41
CA ALA A 113 -3.69 -14.12 2.13
C ALA A 113 -3.73 -13.56 3.56
N LEU A 114 -4.38 -12.40 3.73
CA LEU A 114 -4.49 -11.66 4.98
C LEU A 114 -5.59 -12.17 5.94
N LYS A 115 -6.54 -12.96 5.44
CA LYS A 115 -7.65 -13.58 6.20
C LYS A 115 -8.30 -12.64 7.24
N PRO A 116 -8.81 -11.48 6.82
CA PRO A 116 -9.27 -10.48 7.77
C PRO A 116 -10.50 -10.92 8.57
N ALA A 117 -10.51 -10.64 9.87
CA ALA A 117 -11.70 -10.82 10.71
C ALA A 117 -12.80 -9.79 10.37
N LEU A 118 -12.41 -8.61 9.90
CA LEU A 118 -13.31 -7.52 9.49
C LEU A 118 -12.85 -6.90 8.16
N THR A 119 -13.79 -6.69 7.24
CA THR A 119 -13.57 -5.87 6.04
C THR A 119 -14.39 -4.58 6.13
N VAL A 120 -13.73 -3.44 6.08
CA VAL A 120 -14.34 -2.11 6.07
C VAL A 120 -14.28 -1.56 4.66
N TYR A 121 -15.41 -1.07 4.16
CA TYR A 121 -15.46 -0.42 2.86
C TYR A 121 -15.49 1.10 3.04
N LEU A 122 -14.64 1.79 2.28
CA LEU A 122 -14.45 3.23 2.36
C LEU A 122 -14.90 3.86 1.04
N GLY A 123 -15.89 4.73 1.14
CA GLY A 123 -16.39 5.53 0.03
C GLY A 123 -17.91 5.67 0.05
N GLY A 124 -18.42 6.49 -0.87
CA GLY A 124 -19.85 6.76 -1.00
C GLY A 124 -20.61 5.68 -1.79
N PRO A 125 -21.96 5.82 -1.90
CA PRO A 125 -22.87 4.81 -2.46
C PRO A 125 -22.71 4.55 -3.97
N THR A 126 -21.80 5.26 -4.64
CA THR A 126 -21.48 5.05 -6.05
C THR A 126 -20.36 4.03 -6.29
N ILE A 127 -19.75 3.51 -5.22
CA ILE A 127 -18.67 2.52 -5.27
C ILE A 127 -19.25 1.13 -5.04
N THR A 128 -19.09 0.25 -6.03
CA THR A 128 -19.64 -1.11 -6.00
C THR A 128 -18.50 -2.10 -5.82
N PHE A 129 -18.46 -2.79 -4.69
CA PHE A 129 -17.42 -3.76 -4.41
C PHE A 129 -17.89 -5.14 -4.84
N GLY A 130 -17.57 -5.54 -6.07
CA GLY A 130 -17.94 -6.86 -6.61
C GLY A 130 -19.44 -7.13 -6.56
N GLY A 131 -20.26 -6.11 -6.84
CA GLY A 131 -21.72 -6.19 -6.77
C GLY A 131 -22.35 -5.74 -5.44
N THR A 132 -21.56 -5.42 -4.41
CA THR A 132 -22.07 -4.87 -3.14
C THR A 132 -21.93 -3.35 -3.12
N THR A 133 -23.05 -2.63 -3.10
CA THR A 133 -23.08 -1.18 -2.86
C THR A 133 -22.93 -0.90 -1.37
N VAL A 134 -22.09 0.07 -1.02
CA VAL A 134 -21.86 0.47 0.39
C VAL A 134 -22.72 1.68 0.69
N CYS A 135 -23.52 1.60 1.75
CA CYS A 135 -24.43 2.68 2.17
C CYS A 135 -23.69 3.79 2.92
#